data_AF-A0A7S0EIF5-F1
#
_entry.id   AF-A0A7S0EIF5-F1
#
_cell.length_a   1.000
_cell.length_b   1.000
_cell.length_c   1.000
_cell.angle_alpha   90.00
_cell.angle_beta   90.00
_cell.angle_gamma   90.00
#
_symmetry.space_group_name_H-M   'P 1'
#
loop_
_entity.id
_entity.type
_entity.pdbx_description
1 polymer ?
#
loop_
_entity_poly.entity_id
_entity_poly.type
_entity_poly.pdbx_seq_one_letter_code
_entity_poly.pdbx_strand_id
1 'polypeptide(L)'
;IATPTRTFVVDMIAISRDPALALLLQSIVRRVMRAPTVSKLGFAMQEDLRRIEAALPGATEGAEALFDLQNGATRALGFPKRTVVGLGAACESLLSIAVDKTEQTS
;
A
#
# COMPACT_ATOMS: atom_id res chain seq x y z
N ILE A 1 3.50 -6.76 -0.76
CA ILE A 1 3.28 -6.67 0.71
C ILE A 1 4.61 -6.97 1.40
N ALA A 2 5.00 -6.19 2.40
CA ALA A 2 6.20 -6.44 3.19
C ALA A 2 5.85 -6.60 4.68
N THR A 3 6.59 -7.46 5.34
CA THR A 3 6.63 -7.65 6.80
C THR A 3 8.06 -7.34 7.28
N PRO A 4 8.33 -7.27 8.60
CA PRO A 4 9.69 -7.03 9.09
C PRO A 4 10.74 -8.05 8.62
N THR A 5 10.34 -9.25 8.21
CA THR A 5 11.28 -10.35 7.88
C THR A 5 11.10 -10.91 6.47
N ARG A 6 10.02 -10.56 5.76
CA ARG A 6 9.67 -11.16 4.46
C ARG A 6 8.93 -10.19 3.56
N THR A 7 9.16 -10.34 2.26
CA THR A 7 8.47 -9.61 1.19
C THR A 7 7.71 -10.59 0.29
N PHE A 8 6.50 -10.20 -0.10
CA PHE A 8 5.60 -10.97 -0.95
C PHE A 8 5.12 -10.13 -2.13
N VAL A 9 5.14 -10.72 -3.32
CA VAL A 9 4.52 -10.18 -4.53
C VAL A 9 3.30 -11.04 -4.84
N VAL A 10 2.14 -10.41 -5.04
CA VAL A 10 0.88 -11.09 -5.33
C VAL A 10 0.45 -10.69 -6.72
N ASP A 11 0.35 -11.66 -7.63
CA ASP A 11 -0.13 -11.42 -8.99
C ASP A 11 -1.66 -11.35 -9.00
N MET A 12 -2.18 -10.14 -8.84
CA MET A 12 -3.62 -9.86 -8.82
C MET A 12 -4.30 -10.18 -10.16
N ILE A 13 -3.58 -10.06 -11.28
CA ILE A 13 -4.12 -10.30 -12.63
C ILE A 13 -4.30 -11.80 -12.85
N ALA A 14 -3.30 -12.62 -12.51
CA ALA A 14 -3.43 -14.06 -12.61
C ALA A 14 -4.56 -14.59 -11.71
N ILE A 15 -4.65 -14.07 -10.47
CA ILE A 15 -5.64 -14.52 -9.49
C ILE A 15 -7.07 -14.12 -9.88
N SER A 16 -7.28 -12.91 -10.39
CA SER A 16 -8.62 -12.43 -10.80
C SER A 16 -9.24 -13.22 -11.96
N ARG A 17 -8.44 -13.99 -12.72
CA ARG A 17 -8.94 -14.83 -13.83
C ARG A 17 -9.59 -16.13 -13.36
N ASP A 18 -9.36 -16.55 -12.11
CA ASP A 18 -10.00 -17.70 -11.50
C ASP A 18 -10.99 -17.21 -10.42
N PRO A 19 -12.31 -17.39 -10.62
CA PRO A 19 -13.31 -16.92 -9.66
C PRO A 19 -13.14 -17.49 -8.24
N ALA A 20 -12.70 -18.73 -8.10
CA ALA A 20 -12.50 -19.36 -6.79
C ALA A 20 -11.29 -18.75 -6.07
N LEU A 21 -10.19 -18.51 -6.80
CA LEU A 21 -9.01 -17.85 -6.24
C LEU A 21 -9.27 -16.37 -5.94
N ALA A 22 -10.06 -15.69 -6.77
CA ALA A 22 -10.47 -14.31 -6.55
C ALA A 22 -11.28 -14.16 -5.25
N LEU A 23 -12.25 -15.06 -5.00
CA LEU A 23 -13.02 -15.09 -3.76
C LEU A 23 -12.15 -15.42 -2.54
N LEU A 24 -11.22 -16.37 -2.67
CA LEU A 24 -10.28 -16.70 -1.61
C LEU A 24 -9.39 -15.51 -1.27
N LEU A 25 -8.83 -14.84 -2.27
CA LEU A 25 -8.00 -13.66 -2.09
C LEU A 25 -8.80 -12.51 -1.47
N GLN A 26 -10.03 -12.26 -1.94
CA GLN A 26 -10.93 -11.26 -1.37
C GLN A 26 -11.16 -11.51 0.13
N SER A 27 -11.43 -12.75 0.53
CA SER A 27 -11.60 -13.14 1.93
C SER A 27 -10.34 -12.90 2.77
N ILE A 28 -9.17 -13.28 2.25
CA ILE A 28 -7.88 -13.08 2.92
C ILE A 28 -7.59 -11.58 3.09
N VAL A 29 -7.70 -10.79 2.01
CA VAL A 29 -7.46 -9.35 2.04
C VAL A 29 -8.42 -8.67 3.00
N ARG A 30 -9.72 -9.00 2.95
CA ARG A 30 -10.72 -8.45 3.87
C ARG A 30 -10.38 -8.75 5.32
N ARG A 31 -9.95 -9.97 5.64
CA ARG A 31 -9.53 -10.35 7.00
C ARG A 31 -8.34 -9.51 7.47
N VAL A 32 -7.34 -9.29 6.61
CA VAL A 32 -6.18 -8.45 6.93
C VAL A 32 -6.61 -6.98 7.10
N MET A 33 -7.44 -6.46 6.21
CA MET A 33 -7.94 -5.08 6.24
C MET A 33 -8.75 -4.80 7.51
N ARG A 34 -9.57 -5.75 7.95
CA ARG A 34 -10.39 -5.62 9.19
C ARG A 34 -9.64 -5.92 10.48
N ALA A 35 -8.41 -6.41 10.44
CA ALA A 35 -7.68 -6.75 11.66
C ALA A 35 -7.22 -5.47 12.39
N PRO A 36 -7.75 -5.15 13.60
CA PRO A 36 -7.36 -3.93 14.33
C PRO A 36 -5.94 -4.01 14.90
N THR A 37 -5.48 -5.22 15.19
CA THR A 37 -4.16 -5.49 15.80
C THR A 37 -3.03 -5.51 14.79
N VAL A 38 -3.34 -5.42 13.49
CA VAL A 38 -2.35 -5.40 12.42
C VAL A 38 -2.35 -4.01 11.81
N SER A 39 -1.26 -3.27 12.02
CA SER A 39 -1.05 -1.97 11.38
C SER A 39 -0.72 -2.16 9.91
N LYS A 40 -1.45 -1.47 9.04
CA LYS A 40 -1.23 -1.47 7.59
C LYS A 40 -0.65 -0.13 7.20
N LEU A 41 0.58 -0.17 6.72
CA LEU A 41 1.34 1.01 6.36
C LEU A 41 1.33 1.15 4.84
N GLY A 42 0.83 2.28 4.36
CA GLY A 42 0.86 2.66 2.95
C GLY A 42 1.54 4.02 2.76
N PHE A 43 1.81 4.39 1.51
CA PHE A 43 2.36 5.70 1.17
C PHE A 43 1.53 6.29 0.04
N ALA A 44 0.76 7.35 0.32
CA ALA A 44 -0.22 7.91 -0.62
C ALA A 44 -1.28 6.88 -1.09
N MET A 45 -1.79 6.08 -0.15
CA MET A 45 -2.49 4.82 -0.45
C MET A 45 -3.95 4.95 -0.89
N GLN A 46 -4.46 6.16 -1.09
CA GLN A 46 -5.87 6.37 -1.45
C GLN A 46 -6.25 5.71 -2.77
N GLU A 47 -5.45 5.90 -3.81
CA GLU A 47 -5.70 5.25 -5.11
C GLU A 47 -5.46 3.74 -5.03
N ASP A 48 -4.52 3.27 -4.20
CA ASP A 48 -4.29 1.84 -3.98
C ASP A 48 -5.52 1.16 -3.39
N LEU A 49 -6.12 1.75 -2.34
CA LEU A 49 -7.35 1.22 -1.73
C LEU A 49 -8.49 1.18 -2.75
N ARG A 50 -8.64 2.23 -3.57
CA ARG A 50 -9.65 2.27 -4.64
C ARG A 50 -9.44 1.15 -5.66
N ARG A 51 -8.20 0.90 -6.07
CA ARG A 51 -7.84 -0.17 -7.02
C ARG A 51 -8.05 -1.56 -6.43
N ILE A 52 -7.71 -1.76 -5.16
CA ILE A 52 -7.97 -3.02 -4.45
C ILE A 52 -9.47 -3.29 -4.40
N GLU A 53 -10.28 -2.30 -4.04
CA GLU A 53 -11.74 -2.44 -3.99
C GLU A 53 -12.35 -2.73 -5.36
N ALA A 54 -11.83 -2.10 -6.43
CA ALA A 54 -12.25 -2.38 -7.80
C ALA A 54 -11.88 -3.80 -8.27
N ALA A 55 -10.71 -4.30 -7.87
CA ALA A 55 -10.24 -5.64 -8.22
C ALA A 55 -10.90 -6.74 -7.36
N LEU A 56 -11.19 -6.44 -6.10
CA LEU A 56 -11.75 -7.37 -5.10
C LEU A 56 -12.87 -6.64 -4.33
N PRO A 57 -14.10 -6.60 -4.87
CA PRO A 57 -15.21 -5.91 -4.23
C PRO A 57 -15.47 -6.38 -2.79
N GLY A 58 -15.62 -5.43 -1.87
CA GLY A 58 -15.82 -5.62 -0.44
C GLY A 58 -14.55 -5.94 0.36
N ALA A 59 -13.36 -5.97 -0.27
CA ALA A 59 -12.12 -6.29 0.41
C ALA A 59 -11.63 -5.18 1.35
N THR A 60 -11.98 -3.93 1.09
CA THR A 60 -11.55 -2.77 1.91
C THR A 60 -12.62 -2.29 2.88
N GLU A 61 -13.82 -2.87 2.84
CA GLU A 61 -14.95 -2.48 3.69
C GLU A 61 -14.65 -2.71 5.18
N GLY A 62 -14.71 -1.63 5.96
CA GLY A 62 -14.41 -1.66 7.39
C GLY A 62 -12.92 -1.85 7.68
N ALA A 63 -12.04 -1.39 6.78
CA ALA A 63 -10.61 -1.42 7.03
C ALA A 63 -10.24 -0.57 8.26
N GLU A 64 -9.41 -1.13 9.13
CA GLU A 64 -8.96 -0.51 10.38
C GLU A 64 -7.44 -0.37 10.41
N ALA A 65 -6.88 0.41 11.34
CA ALA A 65 -5.42 0.52 11.53
C ALA A 65 -4.62 0.80 10.23
N LEU A 66 -5.17 1.64 9.35
CA LEU A 66 -4.53 2.12 8.11
C LEU A 66 -3.76 3.40 8.41
N PHE A 67 -2.47 3.43 8.07
CA PHE A 67 -1.61 4.58 8.28
C PHE A 67 -0.95 5.00 6.97
N ASP A 68 -1.24 6.24 6.55
CA ASP A 68 -0.58 6.85 5.40
C ASP A 68 0.70 7.55 5.86
N LEU A 69 1.83 7.03 5.41
CA LEU A 69 3.15 7.52 5.79
C LEU A 69 3.57 8.79 5.03
N GLN A 70 2.89 9.18 3.96
CA GLN A 70 3.30 10.34 3.14
C GLN A 70 3.31 11.64 3.95
N ASN A 71 2.28 11.85 4.76
CA ASN A 71 2.19 13.03 5.62
C ASN A 71 3.25 13.01 6.73
N GLY A 72 3.52 11.82 7.29
CA GLY A 72 4.58 11.63 8.29
C GLY A 72 5.96 11.95 7.71
N ALA A 73 6.27 11.42 6.53
CA ALA A 73 7.52 11.67 5.81
C ALA A 73 7.66 13.15 5.43
N THR A 74 6.60 13.78 4.94
CA THR A 74 6.60 15.21 4.57
C THR A 74 6.92 16.09 5.79
N ARG A 75 6.35 15.79 6.95
CA ARG A 75 6.64 16.51 8.20
C ARG A 75 8.07 16.26 8.69
N ALA A 76 8.53 15.01 8.66
CA ALA A 76 9.86 14.63 9.13
C ALA A 76 10.98 15.32 8.33
N LEU A 77 10.76 15.53 7.04
CA LEU A 77 11.74 16.14 6.14
C LEU A 77 11.67 17.67 6.09
N GLY A 78 10.75 18.29 6.84
CA GLY A 78 10.68 19.75 6.96
C GLY A 78 10.28 20.47 5.66
N PHE A 79 9.69 19.78 4.68
CA PHE A 79 9.22 20.43 3.46
C PHE A 79 8.13 21.46 3.79
N PRO A 80 8.11 22.61 3.09
CA PRO A 80 7.06 23.61 3.30
C PRO A 80 5.68 22.96 3.11
N LYS A 81 4.67 23.43 3.85
CA LYS A 81 3.28 22.86 3.90
C LYS A 81 2.61 22.59 2.54
N ARG A 82 3.18 23.06 1.42
CA ARG A 82 2.67 22.89 0.05
C ARG A 82 3.42 21.83 -0.77
N THR A 83 4.53 21.28 -0.30
CA THR A 83 5.32 20.29 -1.04
C THR A 83 5.12 18.91 -0.42
N VAL A 84 4.35 18.07 -1.09
CA VAL A 84 4.15 16.68 -0.71
C VAL A 84 5.36 15.86 -1.13
N VAL A 85 5.90 15.06 -0.22
CA VAL A 85 7.06 14.20 -0.52
C VAL A 85 6.60 12.92 -1.21
N GLY A 86 7.24 12.58 -2.34
CA GLY A 86 7.08 11.28 -2.99
C GLY A 86 7.89 10.18 -2.31
N LEU A 87 7.47 8.91 -2.47
CA LEU A 87 8.12 7.77 -1.82
C LEU A 87 9.63 7.71 -2.08
N GLY A 88 10.08 7.95 -3.32
CA GLY A 88 11.50 7.94 -3.67
C GLY A 88 12.33 8.96 -2.87
N ALA A 89 11.84 10.20 -2.74
CA ALA A 89 12.52 11.24 -1.96
C ALA A 89 12.50 10.92 -0.46
N ALA A 90 11.42 10.30 0.04
CA ALA A 90 11.35 9.83 1.43
C ALA A 90 12.38 8.74 1.71
N CYS A 91 12.50 7.73 0.84
CA CYS A 91 13.48 6.64 0.97
C CYS A 91 14.91 7.18 0.90
N GLU A 92 15.20 8.08 -0.04
CA GLU A 92 16.53 8.66 -0.18
C GLU A 92 16.93 9.46 1.05
N SER A 93 16.02 10.31 1.55
CA SER A 93 16.32 11.21 2.67
C SER A 93 16.30 10.53 4.04
N LEU A 94 15.41 9.56 4.26
CA LEU A 94 15.24 8.91 5.57
C LEU A 94 16.00 7.60 5.73
N LEU A 95 16.24 6.88 4.63
CA LEU A 95 16.86 5.56 4.63
C LEU A 95 18.18 5.53 3.87
N SER A 96 18.58 6.61 3.19
CA SER A 96 19.73 6.65 2.29
C SER A 96 19.67 5.59 1.19
N ILE A 97 18.47 5.30 0.70
CA ILE A 97 18.20 4.32 -0.37
C ILE A 97 17.59 5.03 -1.57
N ALA A 98 18.24 4.90 -2.73
CA ALA A 98 17.69 5.32 -4.01
C ALA A 98 16.66 4.29 -4.50
N VAL A 99 15.43 4.73 -4.74
CA VAL A 99 14.39 3.90 -5.37
C VAL A 99 14.58 3.95 -6.88
N ASP A 100 14.73 2.78 -7.50
CA ASP A 100 14.73 2.66 -8.95
C ASP A 100 13.36 3.02 -9.52
N LYS A 101 13.35 3.95 -10.49
CA LYS A 101 12.15 4.47 -11.15
C LYS A 101 12.07 4.09 -12.62
N THR A 102 12.95 3.21 -13.10
CA THR A 102 13.03 2.84 -14.53
C THR A 102 11.71 2.28 -15.06
N GLU A 103 10.98 1.54 -14.22
CA GLU A 103 9.67 0.94 -14.57
C GLU A 103 8.46 1.85 -14.26
N GLN A 104 8.67 3.07 -13.75
CA GLN A 104 7.57 3.99 -13.42
C GLN A 104 7.16 4.80 -14.65
N THR A 105 5.96 4.54 -15.20
CA THR A 105 5.50 5.18 -16.45
C THR A 105 4.50 6.33 -16.26
N SER A 106 3.99 6.59 -15.05
CA SER A 106 3.23 7.81 -14.67
C SER A 106 3.07 7.90 -13.16
#